data_AF-A0A7K1E2F8-F1
#
_entry.id   AF-A0A7K1E2F8-F1
#
_cell.length_a   1.000
_cell.length_b   1.000
_cell.length_c   1.000
_cell.angle_alpha   90.00
_cell.angle_beta   90.00
_cell.angle_gamma   90.00
#
_symmetry.space_group_name_H-M   'P 1'
#
loop_
_entity.id
_entity.type
_entity.pdbx_description
1 polymer ?
#
loop_
_entity_poly.entity_id
_entity_poly.type
_entity_poly.pdbx_seq_one_letter_code
_entity_poly.pdbx_strand_id
1 'polypeptide(L)' 'MENWWVNALWSVTPTAILAVLFWLIIRSIMRADRTERDEFAKIESEERAKRGMNPKGSA' A
#
# COMPACT_ATOMS: atom_id res chain seq x y z
N MET A 1 -4.24 -36.24 22.84
CA MET A 1 -5.04 -35.18 22.14
C MET A 1 -4.13 -34.06 21.63
N GLU A 2 -2.83 -34.09 21.91
CA GLU A 2 -1.88 -33.01 21.63
C GLU A 2 -1.56 -32.84 20.13
N ASN A 3 -1.64 -33.90 19.33
CA ASN A 3 -1.16 -33.88 17.94
C ASN A 3 -2.18 -33.35 16.91
N TRP A 4 -3.48 -33.37 17.20
CA TRP A 4 -4.49 -33.03 16.19
C TRP A 4 -4.53 -31.53 15.87
N TRP A 5 -4.46 -30.68 16.91
CA TRP A 5 -4.41 -29.22 16.74
C TRP A 5 -3.14 -28.78 16.02
N VAL A 6 -2.02 -29.41 16.34
CA VAL A 6 -0.72 -29.14 15.71
C VAL A 6 -0.77 -29.49 14.23
N ASN A 7 -1.30 -30.67 13.88
CA ASN A 7 -1.48 -31.07 12.47
C ASN A 7 -2.43 -30.14 11.72
N ALA A 8 -3.55 -29.74 12.33
CA ALA A 8 -4.47 -28.78 11.73
C ALA A 8 -3.78 -27.44 11.43
N LEU A 9 -3.02 -26.91 12.38
CA LEU A 9 -2.26 -25.68 12.20
C LEU A 9 -1.22 -25.79 11.09
N TRP A 10 -0.44 -26.87 11.06
CA TRP A 10 0.55 -27.10 10.01
C TRP A 10 -0.09 -27.31 8.63
N SER A 11 -1.31 -27.85 8.56
CA SER A 11 -2.01 -28.06 7.30
C SER A 11 -2.48 -26.75 6.65
N VAL A 12 -2.88 -25.77 7.46
CA VAL A 12 -3.38 -24.47 6.98
C VAL A 12 -2.28 -23.42 6.84
N THR A 13 -1.14 -23.61 7.51
CA THR A 13 -0.02 -22.65 7.48
C THR A 13 0.45 -22.32 6.05
N PRO A 14 0.64 -23.29 5.13
CA PRO A 14 1.08 -23.01 3.77
C PRO A 14 0.13 -22.07 3.01
N THR A 15 -1.18 -22.28 3.13
CA THR A 15 -2.18 -21.45 2.44
C THR A 15 -2.30 -20.08 3.09
N ALA A 16 -2.21 -20.01 4.42
CA ALA A 16 -2.20 -18.75 5.14
C ALA A 16 -0.99 -17.88 4.76
N ILE A 17 0.20 -18.47 4.60
CA ILE A 17 1.40 -17.75 4.15
C ILE A 17 1.16 -17.15 2.76
N LEU A 18 0.63 -17.92 1.81
CA LEU A 18 0.31 -17.41 0.48
C LEU A 18 -0.74 -16.29 0.53
N ALA A 19 -1.77 -16.42 1.37
CA ALA A 19 -2.78 -15.37 1.54
C ALA A 19 -2.18 -14.09 2.13
N VAL A 20 -1.29 -14.20 3.12
CA VAL A 20 -0.58 -13.06 3.70
C VAL A 20 0.33 -12.40 2.67
N LEU A 21 1.11 -13.18 1.92
CA LEU A 21 1.97 -12.66 0.85
C LEU A 21 1.15 -11.95 -0.22
N PHE A 22 0.06 -12.56 -0.67
CA PHE A 22 -0.85 -11.97 -1.64
C PHE A 22 -1.42 -10.64 -1.12
N TRP A 23 -1.88 -10.61 0.12
CA TRP A 23 -2.38 -9.39 0.75
C TRP A 23 -1.31 -8.31 0.84
N LEU A 24 -0.06 -8.66 1.20
CA LEU A 24 1.06 -7.72 1.23
C LEU A 24 1.37 -7.14 -0.16
N ILE A 25 1.33 -7.94 -1.21
CA ILE A 25 1.53 -7.48 -2.59
C ILE A 25 0.46 -6.45 -2.98
N ILE A 26 -0.82 -6.80 -2.81
CA ILE A 26 -1.93 -5.88 -3.13
C ILE A 26 -1.86 -4.61 -2.26
N ARG A 27 -1.57 -4.77 -0.96
CA ARG A 27 -1.38 -3.66 -0.01
C ARG A 27 -0.23 -2.73 -0.41
N SER A 28 0.85 -3.28 -0.97
CA SER A 28 2.01 -2.54 -1.45
C SER A 28 1.66 -1.73 -2.69
N ILE A 29 1.02 -2.35 -3.69
CA ILE A 29 0.58 -1.68 -4.92
C ILE A 29 -0.34 -0.50 -4.57
N MET A 30 -1.39 -0.74 -3.78
CA MET A 30 -2.31 0.34 -3.37
C MET A 30 -1.63 1.47 -2.57
N ARG A 31 -0.50 1.19 -1.89
CA ARG A 31 0.26 2.21 -1.15
C ARG A 31 1.16 3.02 -2.08
N ALA A 32 1.81 2.35 -3.02
CA ALA A 32 2.68 2.97 -4.01
C ALA A 32 1.89 3.98 -4.84
N ASP A 33 0.74 3.58 -5.38
CA ASP A 33 -0.16 4.44 -6.16
C ASP A 33 -0.57 5.72 -5.41
N ARG A 34 -0.80 5.62 -4.09
CA ARG A 34 -1.13 6.81 -3.27
C ARG A 34 0.08 7.71 -3.09
N THR A 35 1.23 7.13 -2.80
CA THR A 35 2.46 7.89 -2.52
C THR A 35 2.94 8.63 -3.76
N GLU A 36 2.90 8.01 -4.94
CA GLU A 36 3.29 8.68 -6.18
C GLU A 36 2.41 9.89 -6.48
N ARG A 37 1.09 9.75 -6.36
CA ARG A 37 0.15 10.87 -6.61
C ARG A 37 0.38 12.04 -5.66
N ASP A 38 0.66 11.76 -4.40
CA ASP A 38 0.87 12.79 -3.37
C ASP A 38 2.20 13.54 -3.62
N GLU A 39 3.29 12.82 -3.94
CA GLU A 39 4.58 13.44 -4.25
C GLU A 39 4.52 14.23 -5.56
N PHE A 40 3.84 13.73 -6.61
CA PHE A 40 3.62 14.50 -7.83
C PHE A 40 2.84 15.80 -7.57
N ALA A 41 1.79 15.74 -6.75
CA ALA A 41 1.01 16.93 -6.39
C ALA A 41 1.85 17.94 -5.61
N LYS A 42 2.69 17.46 -4.69
CA LYS A 42 3.62 18.28 -3.92
C LYS A 42 4.64 18.98 -4.83
N ILE A 43 5.30 18.24 -5.73
CA ILE A 43 6.27 18.81 -6.67
C ILE A 43 5.60 19.84 -7.59
N GLU A 44 4.39 19.54 -8.10
CA GLU A 44 3.65 20.49 -8.95
C GLU A 44 3.30 21.78 -8.17
N SER A 45 2.96 21.67 -6.88
CA SER A 45 2.68 22.83 -6.02
C SER A 45 3.93 23.69 -5.76
N GLU A 46 5.08 23.06 -5.53
CA GLU A 46 6.35 23.75 -5.33
C GLU A 46 6.79 24.48 -6.61
N GLU A 47 6.65 23.83 -7.77
CA GLU A 47 6.94 24.45 -9.07
C GLU A 47 5.98 25.61 -9.39
N ARG A 48 4.69 25.48 -9.06
CA ARG A 48 3.73 26.60 -9.20
C ARG A 48 4.06 27.76 -8.28
N ALA A 49 4.41 27.50 -7.03
CA ALA A 49 4.80 28.54 -6.08
C ALA A 49 6.03 29.33 -6.58
N LYS A 50 7.05 28.62 -7.09
CA LYS A 50 8.22 29.26 -7.72
C LYS A 50 7.85 30.11 -8.94
N ARG A 51 6.83 29.69 -9.70
CA ARG A 51 6.33 30.41 -10.89
C ARG A 51 5.31 31.50 -10.55
N GLY A 52 5.00 31.73 -9.27
CA GLY A 52 3.98 32.69 -8.84
C GLY A 52 2.55 32.32 -9.27
N MET A 53 2.30 31.06 -9.60
CA MET A 53 1.00 30.56 -10.02
C MET A 53 0.16 30.17 -8.80
N ASN A 54 -1.14 30.48 -8.83
CA ASN A 54 -2.05 30.10 -7.75
C ASN A 54 -2.15 28.57 -7.58
N PRO A 55 -2.34 28.09 -6.34
CA PRO A 55 -2.53 26.66 -6.07
C PRO A 55 -3.78 26.14 -6.78
N LYS A 56 -3.67 24.94 -7.35
CA LYS A 56 -4.77 24.27 -8.07
C LYS A 56 -5.87 23.93 -7.05
N GLY A 57 -7.03 24.57 -7.16
CA GLY A 57 -8.17 24.38 -6.25
C GLY A 57 -8.69 25.64 -5.58
N SER A 58 -8.03 26.79 -5.75
CA SER A 58 -8.61 28.10 -5.42
C SER A 58 -9.38 28.64 -6.61
N ALA A 59 -10.65 28.25 -6.72
CA ALA A 59 -11.68 28.98 -7.46
C ALA A 59 -12.60 29.68 -6.44
#